data_AF-A0AAD0JIV5-F1
#
_entry.id   AF-A0AAD0JIV5-F1
#
_cell.length_a   1.000
_cell.length_b   1.000
_cell.length_c   1.000
_cell.angle_alpha   90.00
_cell.angle_beta   90.00
_cell.angle_gamma   90.00
#
_symmetry.space_group_name_H-M   'P 1'
#
loop_
_entity.id
_entity.type
_entity.pdbx_description
1 polymer ?
#
loop_
_entity_poly.entity_id
_entity_poly.type
_entity_poly.pdbx_seq_one_letter_code
_entity_poly.pdbx_strand_id
1 'polypeptide(L)'
;MREYLHRSDSRIFEVFGPQAKHPSERQWRRLDLNRQENYDANGKLARVILSGPVSGDEGYTENLRAYAEKGVLKLTPLTNGYSSYRVYDYDATGKESLSFVCWRYEVSTNKPYAHFPWWEADPRPKRSREAELQYARTQVGTRCGTPDGKMIVEGMGPVKKLMETKYAFGTTKLGLPGE
;
A
#
# COMPACT_ATOMS: atom_id res chain seq x y z
N MET A 1 21.05 5.80 -12.25
CA MET A 1 20.26 5.82 -11.00
C MET A 1 20.65 7.06 -10.23
N ARG A 2 19.72 7.68 -9.49
CA ARG A 2 20.00 8.79 -8.56
C ARG A 2 19.55 8.40 -7.16
N GLU A 3 20.38 8.64 -6.15
CA GLU A 3 20.06 8.43 -4.74
C GLU A 3 20.16 9.74 -3.97
N TYR A 4 19.24 9.98 -3.03
CA TYR A 4 19.32 11.10 -2.10
C TYR A 4 18.49 10.84 -0.84
N LEU A 5 18.85 11.51 0.26
CA LEU A 5 18.10 11.49 1.51
C LEU A 5 16.99 12.54 1.48
N HIS A 6 15.76 12.14 1.81
CA HIS A 6 14.63 13.03 1.99
C HIS A 6 14.55 13.55 3.43
N ARG A 7 13.89 14.69 3.64
CA ARG A 7 13.63 15.26 4.99
C ARG A 7 12.83 14.35 5.94
N SER A 8 12.22 13.30 5.41
CA SER A 8 11.49 12.27 6.17
C SER A 8 12.38 11.08 6.55
N ASP A 9 13.70 11.24 6.48
CA ASP A 9 14.72 10.20 6.67
C ASP A 9 14.60 8.99 5.73
N SER A 10 13.83 9.14 4.66
CA SER A 10 13.68 8.12 3.64
C SER A 10 14.80 8.28 2.61
N ARG A 11 15.47 7.19 2.28
CA ARG A 11 16.36 7.13 1.13
C ARG A 11 15.52 6.98 -0.12
N ILE A 12 15.70 7.90 -1.05
CA ILE A 12 15.00 7.90 -2.32
C ILE A 12 15.95 7.40 -3.39
N PHE A 13 15.48 6.43 -4.17
CA PHE A 13 16.17 5.91 -5.33
C PHE A 13 15.34 6.14 -6.58
N GLU A 14 15.92 6.77 -7.57
CA GLU A 14 15.29 7.03 -8.85
C GLU A 14 15.98 6.26 -9.97
N VAL A 15 15.16 5.52 -10.71
CA VAL A 15 15.58 4.61 -11.77
C VAL A 15 15.18 5.20 -13.10
N PHE A 16 16.18 5.39 -13.96
CA PHE A 16 16.03 6.01 -15.26
C PHE A 16 16.27 4.95 -16.34
N GLY A 17 15.48 5.02 -17.41
CA GLY A 17 15.82 4.31 -18.64
C GLY A 17 17.02 4.95 -19.35
N PRO A 18 17.59 4.28 -20.37
CA PRO A 18 18.65 4.87 -21.18
C PRO A 18 18.23 6.23 -21.75
N GLN A 19 19.05 7.26 -21.54
CA GLN A 19 18.83 8.63 -22.02
C GLN A 19 17.54 9.32 -21.52
N ALA A 20 16.82 8.73 -20.55
CA ALA A 20 15.60 9.30 -20.01
C ALA A 20 15.89 10.54 -19.16
N LYS A 21 15.13 11.62 -19.38
CA LYS A 21 15.20 12.85 -18.56
C LYS A 21 14.44 12.72 -17.24
N HIS A 22 13.46 11.82 -17.19
CA HIS A 22 12.61 11.58 -16.03
C HIS A 22 12.79 10.14 -15.54
N PRO A 23 12.65 9.88 -14.23
CA PRO A 23 12.68 8.52 -13.73
C PRO A 23 11.47 7.75 -14.26
N SER A 24 11.67 6.47 -14.53
CA SER A 24 10.59 5.50 -14.76
C SER A 24 10.00 4.97 -13.44
N GLU A 25 10.81 5.00 -12.39
CA GLU A 25 10.46 4.53 -11.05
C GLU A 25 11.19 5.35 -9.98
N ARG A 26 10.50 5.63 -8.88
CA ARG A 26 11.10 6.16 -7.65
C ARG A 26 10.72 5.26 -6.48
N GLN A 27 11.72 4.81 -5.73
CA GLN A 27 11.53 4.01 -4.53
C GLN A 27 11.88 4.83 -3.29
N TRP A 28 10.98 4.84 -2.31
CA TRP A 28 11.19 5.43 -1.00
C TRP A 28 11.41 4.31 0.01
N ARG A 29 12.61 4.30 0.57
CA ARG A 29 13.08 3.23 1.45
C ARG A 29 13.52 3.79 2.78
N ARG A 30 13.05 3.16 3.86
CA ARG A 30 13.69 3.24 5.17
C ARG A 30 14.44 1.93 5.38
N LEU A 31 13.93 1.08 6.29
CA LEU A 31 14.35 -0.32 6.39
C LEU A 31 13.80 -1.16 5.22
N ASP A 32 12.54 -0.90 4.87
CA ASP A 32 11.81 -1.61 3.81
C ASP A 32 11.46 -0.66 2.65
N LEU A 33 10.94 -1.23 1.55
CA LEU A 33 10.29 -0.45 0.50
C LEU A 33 8.90 -0.04 0.97
N ASN A 34 8.74 1.24 1.34
CA ASN A 34 7.48 1.78 1.86
C ASN A 34 6.62 2.40 0.76
N ARG A 35 7.26 2.98 -0.26
CA ARG A 35 6.57 3.59 -1.39
C ARG A 35 7.33 3.37 -2.68
N GLN A 36 6.61 2.97 -3.73
CA GLN A 36 7.10 2.90 -5.10
C GLN A 36 6.21 3.79 -5.96
N GLU A 37 6.82 4.71 -6.69
CA GLU A 37 6.17 5.55 -7.69
C GLU A 37 6.61 5.07 -9.07
N ASN A 38 5.67 4.97 -10.00
CA ASN A 38 5.96 4.67 -11.39
C ASN A 38 5.48 5.82 -12.27
N TYR A 39 6.27 6.13 -13.29
CA TYR A 39 6.08 7.27 -14.16
C TYR A 39 5.88 6.82 -15.60
N ASP A 40 5.08 7.58 -16.35
CA ASP A 40 4.92 7.38 -17.78
C ASP A 40 6.14 7.88 -18.58
N ALA A 41 6.11 7.68 -19.91
CA ALA A 41 7.19 8.10 -20.80
C ALA A 41 7.44 9.63 -20.82
N ASN A 42 6.46 10.43 -20.38
CA ASN A 42 6.56 11.88 -20.29
C ASN A 42 7.01 12.35 -18.90
N GLY A 43 7.30 11.42 -17.97
CA GLY A 43 7.65 11.73 -16.60
C GLY A 43 6.46 12.13 -15.72
N LYS A 44 5.22 11.87 -16.14
CA LYS A 44 4.03 12.05 -15.29
C LYS A 44 3.87 10.86 -14.37
N LEU A 45 3.47 11.13 -13.13
CA LEU A 45 3.16 10.08 -12.16
C LEU A 45 1.98 9.24 -12.68
N ALA A 46 2.19 7.94 -12.83
CA ALA A 46 1.19 6.99 -13.35
C ALA A 46 0.65 6.06 -12.25
N ARG A 47 1.48 5.74 -11.24
CA ARG A 47 1.09 4.89 -10.12
C ARG A 47 1.88 5.21 -8.85
N VAL A 48 1.23 5.09 -7.72
CA VAL A 48 1.86 5.02 -6.39
C VAL A 48 1.42 3.73 -5.71
N ILE A 49 2.39 2.96 -5.24
CA ILE A 49 2.19 1.76 -4.43
C ILE A 49 2.75 2.04 -3.05
N LEU A 50 1.90 1.93 -2.03
CA LEU A 50 2.30 2.02 -0.63
C LEU A 50 2.33 0.61 -0.03
N SER A 51 3.31 0.38 0.85
CA SER A 51 3.46 -0.85 1.64
C SER A 51 3.88 -0.50 3.06
N GLY A 52 3.22 -1.10 4.04
CA GLY A 52 3.54 -0.82 5.44
C GLY A 52 2.98 0.53 5.90
N PRO A 53 3.45 1.00 7.07
CA PRO A 53 3.22 2.36 7.51
C PRO A 53 3.90 3.33 6.55
N VAL A 54 3.14 4.35 6.15
CA VAL A 54 3.65 5.47 5.36
C VAL A 54 3.44 6.71 6.19
N SER A 55 4.52 7.43 6.47
CA SER A 55 4.44 8.67 7.23
C SER A 55 3.90 9.80 6.34
N GLY A 56 3.12 10.73 6.92
CA GLY A 56 2.59 11.88 6.18
C GLY A 56 3.67 12.78 5.57
N ASP A 57 4.92 12.65 6.06
CA ASP A 57 6.06 13.46 5.64
C ASP A 57 6.80 12.90 4.41
N GLU A 58 6.44 11.71 3.90
CA GLU A 58 7.06 11.06 2.73
C GLU A 58 6.64 11.67 1.38
N GLY A 59 6.18 12.92 1.35
CA GLY A 59 5.81 13.63 0.13
C GLY A 59 4.56 13.07 -0.58
N TYR A 60 3.82 12.18 0.07
CA TYR A 60 2.49 11.73 -0.37
C TYR A 60 1.56 11.67 0.83
N THR A 61 0.53 12.49 0.78
CA THR A 61 -0.49 12.53 1.82
C THR A 61 -1.67 11.67 1.40
N GLU A 62 -1.74 10.47 1.96
CA GLU A 62 -2.85 9.56 1.75
C GLU A 62 -4.13 10.11 2.41
N ASN A 63 -5.23 10.18 1.66
CA ASN A 63 -6.54 10.63 2.15
C ASN A 63 -7.63 9.56 1.92
N LEU A 64 -7.55 8.45 2.67
CA LEU A 64 -8.54 7.37 2.61
C LEU A 64 -9.97 7.84 2.95
N ARG A 65 -10.10 8.88 3.79
CA ARG A 65 -11.39 9.45 4.18
C ARG A 65 -12.16 9.99 2.96
N ALA A 66 -11.49 10.72 2.08
CA ALA A 66 -12.12 11.24 0.85
C ALA A 66 -12.63 10.11 -0.07
N TYR A 67 -11.95 8.97 -0.11
CA TYR A 67 -12.42 7.81 -0.89
C TYR A 67 -13.67 7.16 -0.29
N ALA A 68 -13.78 7.11 1.04
CA ALA A 68 -14.98 6.58 1.67
C ALA A 68 -16.15 7.55 1.65
N GLU A 69 -15.92 8.85 1.82
CA GLU A 69 -16.97 9.87 1.69
C GLU A 69 -17.58 9.89 0.27
N LYS A 70 -16.78 9.54 -0.75
CA LYS A 70 -17.25 9.34 -2.14
C LYS A 70 -17.88 7.97 -2.39
N GLY A 71 -17.96 7.09 -1.40
CA GLY A 71 -18.49 5.73 -1.54
C GLY A 71 -17.62 4.76 -2.34
N VAL A 72 -16.38 5.13 -2.65
CA VAL A 72 -15.42 4.30 -3.40
C VAL A 72 -14.80 3.24 -2.49
N LEU A 73 -14.37 3.65 -1.30
CA LEU A 73 -13.78 2.76 -0.31
C LEU A 73 -14.87 2.23 0.63
N LYS A 74 -15.05 0.90 0.67
CA LYS A 74 -16.06 0.19 1.48
C LYS A 74 -15.47 -0.79 2.51
N LEU A 75 -14.17 -0.72 2.74
CA LEU A 75 -13.46 -1.51 3.76
C LEU A 75 -12.43 -0.65 4.50
N THR A 76 -11.98 -1.11 5.67
CA THR A 76 -10.83 -0.51 6.39
C THR A 76 -9.51 -1.08 5.84
N PRO A 77 -8.70 -0.27 5.14
CA PRO A 77 -7.41 -0.72 4.63
C PRO A 77 -6.45 -1.00 5.78
N LEU A 78 -5.59 -2.00 5.62
CA LEU A 78 -4.41 -2.14 6.44
C LEU A 78 -3.46 -1.01 6.10
N THR A 79 -3.01 -0.28 7.13
CA THR A 79 -2.01 0.78 7.04
C THR A 79 -0.68 0.37 7.66
N ASN A 80 -0.58 -0.86 8.19
CA ASN A 80 0.64 -1.40 8.79
C ASN A 80 0.80 -2.91 8.54
N GLY A 81 2.03 -3.40 8.69
CA GLY A 81 2.40 -4.80 8.51
C GLY A 81 2.72 -5.21 7.07
N TYR A 82 3.29 -6.40 6.89
CA TYR A 82 3.88 -6.88 5.62
C TYR A 82 2.93 -7.05 4.42
N SER A 83 1.62 -6.95 4.63
CA SER A 83 0.61 -7.08 3.57
C SER A 83 -0.31 -5.87 3.50
N SER A 84 0.16 -4.71 3.95
CA SER A 84 -0.61 -3.45 3.92
C SER A 84 -0.37 -2.69 2.63
N TYR A 85 -0.79 -3.28 1.50
CA TYR A 85 -0.67 -2.64 0.20
C TYR A 85 -1.84 -1.73 -0.11
N ARG A 86 -1.53 -0.57 -0.70
CA ARG A 86 -2.49 0.36 -1.29
C ARG A 86 -1.92 0.82 -2.63
N VAL A 87 -2.70 0.72 -3.71
CA VAL A 87 -2.29 1.13 -5.06
C VAL A 87 -3.20 2.25 -5.53
N TYR A 88 -2.56 3.32 -5.98
CA TYR A 88 -3.17 4.50 -6.55
C TYR A 88 -2.73 4.61 -8.00
N ASP A 89 -3.67 4.65 -8.92
CA ASP A 89 -3.43 4.87 -10.34
C ASP A 89 -3.83 6.30 -10.72
N TYR A 90 -3.04 6.90 -11.60
CA TYR A 90 -3.26 8.26 -12.11
C TYR A 90 -3.60 8.19 -13.60
N ASP A 91 -4.65 8.89 -14.01
CA ASP A 91 -4.96 9.03 -15.43
C ASP A 91 -4.05 10.08 -16.12
N ALA A 92 -4.22 10.25 -17.44
CA ALA A 92 -3.41 11.18 -18.23
C ALA A 92 -3.52 12.67 -17.79
N THR A 93 -4.60 13.00 -17.08
CA THR A 93 -4.84 14.33 -16.50
C THR A 93 -4.21 14.49 -15.11
N GLY A 94 -3.66 13.41 -14.54
CA GLY A 94 -3.12 13.37 -13.19
C GLY A 94 -4.19 13.13 -12.12
N LYS A 95 -5.40 12.69 -12.51
CA LYS A 95 -6.45 12.37 -11.54
C LYS A 95 -6.17 11.03 -10.89
N GLU A 96 -6.03 11.06 -9.58
CA GLU A 96 -5.79 9.90 -8.74
C GLU A 96 -7.06 9.04 -8.56
N SER A 97 -6.86 7.72 -8.53
CA SER A 97 -7.86 6.74 -8.13
C SER A 97 -7.21 5.63 -7.29
N LEU A 98 -7.81 5.33 -6.14
CA LEU A 98 -7.46 4.13 -5.37
C LEU A 98 -7.99 2.91 -6.11
N SER A 99 -7.12 1.98 -6.50
CA SER A 99 -7.47 0.84 -7.35
C SER A 99 -7.32 -0.51 -6.67
N PHE A 100 -6.50 -0.58 -5.62
CA PHE A 100 -6.25 -1.80 -4.87
C PHE A 100 -5.94 -1.52 -3.40
N VAL A 101 -6.52 -2.30 -2.50
CA VAL A 101 -6.25 -2.24 -1.05
C VAL A 101 -6.23 -3.64 -0.45
N CYS A 102 -5.49 -3.77 0.65
CA CYS A 102 -5.55 -4.95 1.51
C CYS A 102 -6.31 -4.66 2.80
N TRP A 103 -7.10 -5.62 3.28
CA TRP A 103 -7.86 -5.53 4.53
C TRP A 103 -7.81 -6.87 5.29
N ARG A 104 -8.14 -6.81 6.58
CA ARG A 104 -8.36 -8.00 7.40
C ARG A 104 -9.82 -8.43 7.35
N TYR A 105 -10.05 -9.74 7.40
CA TYR A 105 -11.38 -10.32 7.45
C TYR A 105 -11.44 -11.44 8.50
N GLU A 106 -12.60 -11.64 9.10
CA GLU A 106 -12.84 -12.74 10.03
C GLU A 106 -13.17 -14.02 9.25
N VAL A 107 -12.39 -15.08 9.50
CA VAL A 107 -12.45 -16.33 8.72
C VAL A 107 -13.80 -17.02 8.86
N SER A 108 -14.38 -17.04 10.06
CA SER A 108 -15.61 -17.74 10.37
C SER A 108 -16.85 -17.08 9.76
N THR A 109 -16.91 -15.74 9.73
CA THR A 109 -18.08 -14.99 9.26
C THR A 109 -17.91 -14.41 7.86
N ASN A 110 -16.69 -14.48 7.31
CA ASN A 110 -16.32 -13.92 6.02
C ASN A 110 -16.53 -12.39 5.93
N LYS A 111 -16.56 -11.69 7.07
CA LYS A 111 -16.79 -10.23 7.16
C LYS A 111 -15.49 -9.47 7.36
N PRO A 112 -15.43 -8.17 6.97
CA PRO A 112 -14.30 -7.31 7.32
C PRO A 112 -14.06 -7.32 8.84
N TYR A 113 -12.80 -7.46 9.24
CA TYR A 113 -12.45 -7.60 10.66
C TYR A 113 -12.47 -6.24 11.37
N ALA A 114 -11.89 -5.21 10.74
CA ALA A 114 -11.89 -3.86 11.28
C ALA A 114 -13.02 -3.05 10.63
N HIS A 115 -13.71 -2.26 11.44
CA HIS A 115 -14.72 -1.32 10.99
C HIS A 115 -14.11 0.01 10.57
N PHE A 116 -14.83 0.77 9.76
CA PHE A 116 -14.37 2.07 9.27
C PHE A 116 -14.12 3.02 10.43
N PRO A 117 -12.91 3.61 10.53
CA PRO A 117 -12.53 4.36 11.72
C PRO A 117 -13.27 5.70 11.90
N TRP A 118 -14.08 6.17 10.92
CA TRP A 118 -14.74 7.47 10.98
C TRP A 118 -16.28 7.44 11.01
N TRP A 119 -16.92 6.26 11.13
CA TRP A 119 -18.39 6.20 11.24
C TRP A 119 -18.88 5.69 12.60
N GLU A 120 -18.26 4.68 13.21
CA GLU A 120 -18.72 4.12 14.50
C GLU A 120 -17.55 3.56 15.33
N ALA A 121 -17.74 3.47 16.65
CA ALA A 121 -16.81 2.77 17.51
C ALA A 121 -16.70 1.31 17.06
N ASP A 122 -15.48 0.76 17.05
CA ASP A 122 -15.26 -0.62 16.62
C ASP A 122 -16.10 -1.59 17.49
N PRO A 123 -17.08 -2.30 16.91
CA PRO A 123 -18.01 -3.14 17.68
C PRO A 123 -17.34 -4.43 18.19
N ARG A 124 -16.06 -4.66 17.84
CA ARG A 124 -15.32 -5.81 18.34
C ARG A 124 -15.17 -5.76 19.87
N PRO A 125 -15.19 -6.93 20.53
CA PRO A 125 -14.92 -7.01 21.96
C PRO A 125 -13.56 -6.38 22.30
N LYS A 126 -13.51 -5.58 23.36
CA LYS A 126 -12.23 -5.11 23.91
C LYS A 126 -11.43 -6.31 24.43
N ARG A 127 -10.29 -6.59 23.81
CA ARG A 127 -9.35 -7.64 24.23
C ARG A 127 -8.07 -7.01 24.76
N SER A 128 -7.34 -7.72 25.63
CA SER A 128 -5.94 -7.37 25.90
C SER A 128 -5.13 -7.50 24.60
N ARG A 129 -3.96 -6.86 24.54
CA ARG A 129 -3.08 -6.93 23.37
C ARG A 129 -2.72 -8.37 23.02
N GLU A 130 -2.41 -9.19 24.01
CA GLU A 130 -2.03 -10.60 23.85
C GLU A 130 -3.22 -11.43 23.33
N ALA A 131 -4.41 -11.22 23.88
CA ALA A 131 -5.61 -11.91 23.44
C ALA A 131 -6.01 -11.51 22.02
N GLU A 132 -5.85 -10.24 21.65
CA GLU A 132 -6.08 -9.75 20.30
C GLU A 132 -5.08 -10.34 19.29
N LEU A 133 -3.80 -10.46 19.67
CA LEU A 133 -2.77 -11.09 18.84
C LEU A 133 -3.07 -12.57 18.61
N GLN A 134 -3.45 -13.30 19.66
CA GLN A 134 -3.79 -14.72 19.56
C GLN A 134 -5.06 -14.95 18.72
N TYR A 135 -6.06 -14.09 18.91
CA TYR A 135 -7.28 -14.10 18.10
C TYR A 135 -6.96 -13.83 16.63
N ALA A 136 -6.21 -12.77 16.34
CA ALA A 136 -5.85 -12.40 14.98
C ALA A 136 -5.04 -13.49 14.25
N ARG A 137 -4.20 -14.25 14.96
CA ARG A 137 -3.42 -15.35 14.37
C ARG A 137 -4.27 -16.53 13.88
N THR A 138 -5.43 -16.76 14.49
CA THR A 138 -6.23 -17.97 14.23
C THR A 138 -7.55 -17.68 13.55
N GLN A 139 -8.12 -16.48 13.75
CA GLN A 139 -9.47 -16.12 13.31
C GLN A 139 -9.48 -15.04 12.23
N VAL A 140 -8.34 -14.43 11.91
CA VAL A 140 -8.28 -13.28 11.02
C VAL A 140 -7.35 -13.55 9.85
N GLY A 141 -7.90 -13.46 8.65
CA GLY A 141 -7.16 -13.56 7.39
C GLY A 141 -6.90 -12.19 6.76
N THR A 142 -6.09 -12.18 5.71
CA THR A 142 -5.81 -10.99 4.89
C THR A 142 -6.30 -11.22 3.47
N ARG A 143 -7.05 -10.25 2.95
CA ARG A 143 -7.48 -10.18 1.55
C ARG A 143 -7.03 -8.89 0.93
N CYS A 144 -6.89 -8.91 -0.39
CA CYS A 144 -6.68 -7.70 -1.15
C CYS A 144 -7.50 -7.74 -2.45
N GLY A 145 -7.87 -6.56 -2.93
CA GLY A 145 -8.87 -6.42 -3.97
C GLY A 145 -9.19 -4.97 -4.26
N THR A 146 -10.30 -4.73 -4.94
CA THR A 146 -10.77 -3.38 -5.23
C THR A 146 -11.32 -2.71 -3.97
N PRO A 147 -11.33 -1.36 -3.91
CA PRO A 147 -11.75 -0.63 -2.71
C PRO A 147 -13.20 -0.85 -2.29
N ASP A 148 -14.06 -1.28 -3.21
CA ASP A 148 -15.46 -1.63 -2.96
C ASP A 148 -15.64 -3.00 -2.27
N GLY A 149 -14.55 -3.73 -2.07
CA GLY A 149 -14.49 -5.00 -1.35
C GLY A 149 -14.60 -6.26 -2.19
N LYS A 150 -14.56 -6.15 -3.52
CA LYS A 150 -14.36 -7.33 -4.36
C LYS A 150 -12.93 -7.84 -4.21
N MET A 151 -12.80 -9.00 -3.59
CA MET A 151 -11.54 -9.71 -3.42
C MET A 151 -10.95 -10.11 -4.78
N ILE A 152 -9.63 -9.92 -4.92
CA ILE A 152 -8.83 -10.41 -6.05
C ILE A 152 -7.90 -11.53 -5.58
N VAL A 153 -7.33 -11.40 -4.37
CA VAL A 153 -6.34 -12.34 -3.85
C VAL A 153 -6.47 -12.46 -2.33
N GLU A 154 -6.17 -13.64 -1.81
CA GLU A 154 -6.20 -13.95 -0.38
C GLU A 154 -4.88 -14.58 0.07
N GLY A 155 -4.44 -14.21 1.28
CA GLY A 155 -3.23 -14.74 1.90
C GLY A 155 -1.95 -13.99 1.54
N MET A 156 -1.02 -13.91 2.49
CA MET A 156 0.20 -13.10 2.36
C MET A 156 1.08 -13.49 1.16
N GLY A 157 1.29 -14.79 0.94
CA GLY A 157 2.13 -15.28 -0.16
C GLY A 157 1.58 -14.90 -1.54
N PRO A 158 0.31 -15.25 -1.86
CA PRO A 158 -0.34 -14.85 -3.10
C PRO A 158 -0.39 -13.32 -3.29
N VAL A 159 -0.65 -12.56 -2.23
CA VAL A 159 -0.63 -11.08 -2.26
C VAL A 159 0.76 -10.58 -2.69
N LYS A 160 1.82 -11.03 -2.04
CA LYS A 160 3.19 -10.64 -2.39
C LYS A 160 3.51 -10.96 -3.85
N LYS A 161 3.18 -12.18 -4.30
CA LYS A 161 3.36 -12.60 -5.69
C LYS A 161 2.60 -11.70 -6.67
N LEU A 162 1.36 -11.32 -6.36
CA LEU A 162 0.58 -10.39 -7.19
C LEU A 162 1.25 -9.01 -7.26
N MET A 163 1.74 -8.50 -6.14
CA MET A 163 2.43 -7.20 -6.11
C MET A 163 3.70 -7.20 -6.98
N GLU A 164 4.46 -8.29 -6.95
CA GLU A 164 5.65 -8.46 -7.79
C GLU A 164 5.28 -8.60 -9.27
N THR A 165 4.30 -9.44 -9.62
CA THR A 165 4.03 -9.78 -11.04
C THR A 165 3.14 -8.77 -11.75
N LYS A 166 2.09 -8.26 -11.09
CA LYS A 166 1.13 -7.33 -11.70
C LYS A 166 1.58 -5.87 -11.56
N TYR A 167 2.15 -5.53 -10.40
CA TYR A 167 2.47 -4.14 -10.07
C TYR A 167 3.97 -3.84 -10.10
N ALA A 168 4.82 -4.83 -10.41
CA ALA A 168 6.27 -4.69 -10.43
C ALA A 168 6.84 -4.12 -9.11
N PHE A 169 6.16 -4.39 -7.99
CA PHE A 169 6.57 -3.82 -6.71
C PHE A 169 7.84 -4.51 -6.20
N GLY A 170 8.91 -3.74 -5.98
CA GLY A 170 10.17 -4.26 -5.43
C GLY A 170 10.92 -5.23 -6.35
N THR A 171 10.57 -5.28 -7.63
CA THR A 171 11.28 -6.11 -8.64
C THR A 171 12.60 -5.49 -9.04
N THR A 172 12.68 -4.15 -9.10
CA THR A 172 13.95 -3.44 -9.31
C THR A 172 14.83 -3.60 -8.07
N LYS A 173 15.86 -4.44 -8.21
CA LYS A 173 16.88 -4.64 -7.19
C LYS A 173 17.84 -3.45 -7.22
N LEU A 174 17.80 -2.66 -6.17
CA LEU A 174 18.78 -1.61 -5.91
C LEU A 174 19.88 -2.29 -5.09
N GLY A 175 21.14 -2.18 -5.52
CA GLY A 175 22.26 -2.72 -4.75
C GLY A 175 22.17 -2.25 -3.30
N LEU A 176 22.44 -3.15 -2.35
CA LEU A 176 22.47 -2.75 -0.95
C LEU A 176 23.58 -1.70 -0.76
N PRO A 177 23.43 -0.75 0.18
CA PRO A 177 24.55 0.09 0.57
C PRO A 177 25.65 -0.83 1.15
N GLY A 178 26.73 -1.06 0.41
CA GLY A 178 27.89 -1.84 0.88
C GLY A 178 28.47 -2.91 -0.04
N GLU A 179 28.06 -3.01 -1.31
CA GLU A 179 28.86 -3.70 -2.36
C GLU A 179 29.62 -2.70 -3.24
#